data_AF-A0A7U9RSV5-F1
#
_entry.id   AF-A0A7U9RSV5-F1
#
_cell.length_a   1.000
_cell.length_b   1.000
_cell.length_c   1.000
_cell.angle_alpha   90.00
_cell.angle_beta   90.00
_cell.angle_gamma   90.00
#
_symmetry.space_group_name_H-M   'P 1'
#
loop_
_entity.id
_entity.type
_entity.pdbx_description
1 polymer ?
#
loop_
_entity_poly.entity_id
_entity_poly.type
_entity_poly.pdbx_seq_one_letter_code
_entity_poly.pdbx_strand_id
1 'polypeptide(L)'
;MNIKNLSLKSILDEDWVFEPNFNYADVSGSAQLYGFDSVILYRKEGEKDICVVRFHAISHYDKKLFYIVNKLIADIGLDIKMGDPLSKMIKKYGTPTFVYYLEEDYKRYYWRYPSDFYDYHDIFYIVHYHYLLSPDLLICFGVPKSDNRITDLEIVNDQKIISEIMEARRDIKEYEKAMYQPKECLRFVKQRIENRKITGITCNNIRFIKMEMENCYIEGIQTEDIKIHKCLFRNVIFDNHFKIGCISIEQCQFINCVFHDTFEENSIQLDNNLFRNCLFERIRMEEEGILNANKNRFSHCIFKEIRWNGEGVFCGSKIKEGRMEHIFYKTDDISYNHFSNIQMEHVEVELEKEGIGLFDNQFNTITFHNVTVKGPVEDTHFVDCDTTGLLFLDCKN
;
A
#
# COMPACT_ATOMS: atom_id res chain seq x y z
N MET A 1 37.53 -0.04 -16.37
CA MET A 1 36.56 0.27 -15.29
C MET A 1 37.32 0.23 -13.97
N ASN A 2 37.33 1.31 -13.19
CA ASN A 2 38.07 1.37 -11.93
C ASN A 2 37.13 1.75 -10.78
N ILE A 3 36.80 0.78 -9.93
CA ILE A 3 35.95 1.01 -8.75
C ILE A 3 36.73 1.01 -7.43
N LYS A 4 37.94 0.43 -7.42
CA LYS A 4 38.70 0.08 -6.20
C LYS A 4 38.94 1.25 -5.25
N ASN A 5 39.17 2.43 -5.81
CA ASN A 5 39.56 3.63 -5.06
C ASN A 5 38.41 4.65 -4.91
N LEU A 6 37.16 4.27 -5.24
CA LEU A 6 36.03 5.16 -5.05
C LEU A 6 35.80 5.44 -3.56
N SER A 7 35.40 6.68 -3.28
CA SER A 7 35.05 7.11 -1.94
C SER A 7 33.94 8.15 -2.02
N LEU A 8 32.88 7.95 -1.23
CA LEU A 8 31.85 8.97 -1.08
C LEU A 8 32.40 10.21 -0.38
N LYS A 9 33.33 10.04 0.56
CA LYS A 9 33.98 11.12 1.29
C LYS A 9 34.75 12.10 0.38
N SER A 10 35.28 11.64 -0.75
CA SER A 10 35.97 12.54 -1.69
C SER A 10 35.02 13.34 -2.57
N ILE A 11 33.73 13.03 -2.54
CA ILE A 11 32.70 13.59 -3.42
C ILE A 11 31.65 14.38 -2.61
N LEU A 12 31.44 14.00 -1.35
CA LEU A 12 30.42 14.52 -0.45
C LEU A 12 31.09 14.93 0.87
N ASP A 13 30.84 16.16 1.30
CA ASP A 13 31.44 16.72 2.51
C ASP A 13 30.76 16.18 3.78
N GLU A 14 29.43 16.15 3.79
CA GLU A 14 28.58 15.63 4.87
C GLU A 14 27.39 14.90 4.19
N ASP A 15 26.74 13.94 4.87
CA ASP A 15 25.57 13.14 4.43
C ASP A 15 25.81 11.64 4.08
N TRP A 16 27.01 11.08 4.26
CA TRP A 16 27.26 9.63 4.06
C TRP A 16 27.51 8.90 5.39
N VAL A 17 27.16 7.62 5.44
CA VAL A 17 27.29 6.74 6.61
C VAL A 17 28.33 5.67 6.34
N PHE A 18 29.18 5.39 7.32
CA PHE A 18 30.08 4.24 7.30
C PHE A 18 29.52 3.11 8.15
N GLU A 19 29.27 1.96 7.53
CA GLU A 19 28.84 0.75 8.21
C GLU A 19 30.02 -0.25 8.27
N PRO A 20 30.65 -0.45 9.45
CA PRO A 20 31.79 -1.34 9.58
C PRO A 20 31.42 -2.82 9.49
N ASN A 21 30.16 -3.16 9.77
CA ASN A 21 29.62 -4.52 9.77
C ASN A 21 28.43 -4.59 8.81
N PHE A 22 28.73 -4.72 7.52
CA PHE A 22 27.75 -4.78 6.45
C PHE A 22 27.85 -6.13 5.71
N ASN A 23 26.73 -6.77 5.44
CA ASN A 23 26.69 -7.99 4.64
C ASN A 23 26.15 -7.66 3.24
N TYR A 24 26.86 -8.08 2.20
CA TYR A 24 26.44 -7.93 0.81
C TYR A 24 26.40 -9.30 0.14
N ALA A 25 25.20 -9.76 -0.25
CA ALA A 25 24.97 -11.11 -0.77
C ALA A 25 25.63 -12.19 0.12
N ASP A 26 25.31 -12.15 1.42
CA ASP A 26 25.84 -13.05 2.46
C ASP A 26 27.36 -13.05 2.63
N VAL A 27 28.05 -12.06 2.07
CA VAL A 27 29.48 -11.82 2.31
C VAL A 27 29.66 -10.66 3.27
N SER A 28 30.35 -10.93 4.39
CA SER A 28 30.65 -9.92 5.41
C SER A 28 31.73 -8.93 4.98
N GLY A 29 31.60 -7.69 5.43
CA GLY A 29 32.48 -6.59 5.08
C GLY A 29 32.02 -5.26 5.67
N SER A 30 32.32 -4.17 4.97
CA SER A 30 31.96 -2.80 5.35
C SER A 30 31.44 -2.02 4.16
N ALA A 31 30.62 -1.00 4.39
CA ALA A 31 30.03 -0.18 3.34
C ALA A 31 30.10 1.32 3.65
N GLN A 32 30.24 2.13 2.60
CA GLN A 32 29.87 3.54 2.62
C GLN A 32 28.49 3.68 1.97
N LEU A 33 27.56 4.31 2.68
CA LEU A 33 26.16 4.46 2.29
C LEU A 33 25.82 5.94 2.08
N TYR A 34 24.99 6.24 1.09
CA TYR A 34 24.42 7.57 0.89
C TYR A 34 22.95 7.49 0.50
N GLY A 35 22.12 8.36 1.10
CA GLY A 35 20.67 8.36 0.90
C GLY A 35 20.04 7.04 1.33
N PHE A 36 20.28 6.64 2.60
CA PHE A 36 19.99 5.33 3.19
C PHE A 36 20.76 4.19 2.49
N ASP A 37 20.25 3.66 1.38
CA ASP A 37 20.83 2.57 0.60
C ASP A 37 20.88 2.87 -0.91
N SER A 38 20.63 4.13 -1.29
CA SER A 38 20.60 4.55 -2.70
C SER A 38 21.95 4.43 -3.38
N VAL A 39 23.03 4.65 -2.63
CA VAL A 39 24.40 4.42 -3.08
C VAL A 39 25.13 3.58 -2.04
N ILE A 40 25.74 2.48 -2.50
CA ILE A 40 26.53 1.57 -1.67
C ILE A 40 27.89 1.40 -2.32
N LEU A 41 28.96 1.74 -1.59
CA LEU A 41 30.33 1.36 -1.92
C LEU A 41 30.81 0.35 -0.88
N TYR A 42 30.86 -0.92 -1.26
CA TYR A 42 31.13 -2.02 -0.33
C TYR A 42 32.53 -2.60 -0.50
N ARG A 43 33.14 -2.97 0.62
CA ARG A 43 34.42 -3.67 0.76
C ARG A 43 34.18 -4.96 1.50
N LYS A 44 34.71 -6.04 0.95
CA LYS A 44 34.72 -7.33 1.63
C LYS A 44 35.64 -7.31 2.85
N GLU A 45 35.31 -8.11 3.85
CA GLU A 45 36.08 -8.19 5.09
C GLU A 45 37.57 -8.49 4.81
N GLY A 46 38.46 -7.72 5.44
CA GLY A 46 39.91 -7.81 5.24
C GLY A 46 40.43 -7.14 3.97
N GLU A 47 39.57 -6.66 3.08
CA GLU A 47 39.96 -5.97 1.84
C GLU A 47 39.87 -4.44 1.98
N LYS A 48 40.80 -3.73 1.32
CA LYS A 48 40.84 -2.26 1.29
C LYS A 48 40.09 -1.67 0.09
N ASP A 49 40.05 -2.43 -0.99
CA ASP A 49 39.48 -2.01 -2.26
C ASP A 49 37.95 -2.16 -2.23
N ILE A 50 37.24 -1.22 -2.86
CA ILE A 50 35.81 -1.41 -3.17
C ILE A 50 35.67 -2.57 -4.13
N CYS A 51 34.83 -3.53 -3.75
CA CYS A 51 34.49 -4.68 -4.59
C CYS A 51 33.06 -4.66 -5.15
N VAL A 52 32.20 -3.79 -4.61
CA VAL A 52 30.84 -3.59 -5.09
C VAL A 52 30.48 -2.11 -5.09
N VAL A 53 29.88 -1.67 -6.20
CA VAL A 53 29.20 -0.37 -6.31
C VAL A 53 27.74 -0.63 -6.67
N ARG A 54 26.82 -0.17 -5.84
CA ARG A 54 25.38 -0.22 -6.14
C ARG A 54 24.79 1.18 -6.13
N PHE A 55 23.98 1.46 -7.14
CA PHE A 55 23.11 2.62 -7.25
C PHE A 55 21.68 2.10 -7.40
N HIS A 56 20.77 2.59 -6.57
CA HIS A 56 19.42 2.05 -6.45
C HIS A 56 18.38 3.17 -6.49
N ALA A 57 17.39 3.04 -7.38
CA ALA A 57 16.28 3.98 -7.54
C ALA A 57 16.74 5.42 -7.80
N ILE A 58 17.73 5.58 -8.69
CA ILE A 58 18.29 6.89 -9.07
C ILE A 58 17.43 7.49 -10.17
N SER A 59 16.41 8.25 -9.75
CA SER A 59 15.53 8.99 -10.67
C SER A 59 16.11 10.37 -11.00
N HIS A 60 15.66 10.96 -12.10
CA HIS A 60 16.09 12.30 -12.53
C HIS A 60 15.43 13.44 -11.72
N TYR A 61 14.52 13.11 -10.79
CA TYR A 61 13.81 14.10 -9.96
C TYR A 61 14.64 14.52 -8.74
N ASP A 62 15.38 13.59 -8.13
CA ASP A 62 16.42 13.95 -7.16
C ASP A 62 17.68 14.41 -7.92
N LYS A 63 17.68 15.69 -8.31
CA LYS A 63 18.74 16.28 -9.13
C LYS A 63 20.12 16.20 -8.46
N LYS A 64 20.20 16.28 -7.12
CA LYS A 64 21.47 16.22 -6.38
C LYS A 64 22.03 14.79 -6.48
N LEU A 65 21.24 13.79 -6.09
CA LEU A 65 21.64 12.39 -6.15
C LEU A 65 21.95 11.95 -7.59
N PHE A 66 21.10 12.31 -8.55
CA PHE A 66 21.27 12.00 -9.96
C PHE A 66 22.59 12.55 -10.53
N TYR A 67 22.97 13.78 -10.15
CA TYR A 67 24.25 14.36 -10.57
C TYR A 67 25.44 13.65 -9.93
N ILE A 68 25.40 13.39 -8.62
CA ILE A 68 26.45 12.69 -7.88
C ILE A 68 26.71 11.31 -8.50
N VAL A 69 25.66 10.54 -8.73
CA VAL A 69 25.77 9.18 -9.28
C VAL A 69 26.32 9.21 -10.71
N ASN A 70 25.85 10.11 -11.56
CA ASN A 70 26.39 10.22 -12.92
C ASN A 70 27.85 10.66 -12.96
N LYS A 71 28.30 11.48 -12.00
CA LYS A 71 29.72 11.82 -11.82
C LYS A 71 30.51 10.58 -11.42
N LEU A 72 30.03 9.81 -10.44
CA LEU A 72 30.64 8.53 -10.04
C LEU A 72 30.76 7.56 -11.22
N ILE A 73 29.70 7.39 -12.02
CA ILE A 73 29.73 6.52 -13.22
C ILE A 73 30.79 6.97 -14.22
N ALA A 74 30.93 8.29 -14.42
CA ALA A 74 31.96 8.85 -15.28
C ALA A 74 33.38 8.60 -14.72
N ASP A 75 33.59 8.77 -13.42
CA ASP A 75 34.87 8.51 -12.74
C ASP A 75 35.27 7.02 -12.81
N ILE A 76 34.29 6.12 -12.78
CA ILE A 76 34.48 4.66 -13.00
C ILE A 76 34.95 4.36 -14.44
N GLY A 77 34.68 5.28 -15.37
CA GLY A 77 34.99 5.15 -16.79
C GLY A 77 33.94 4.36 -17.59
N LEU A 78 32.69 4.33 -17.14
CA LEU A 78 31.60 3.72 -17.89
C LEU A 78 30.93 4.77 -18.78
N ASP A 79 30.90 4.52 -20.09
CA ASP A 79 30.15 5.34 -21.04
C ASP A 79 28.66 4.96 -21.04
N ILE A 80 28.01 5.21 -19.91
CA ILE A 80 26.58 5.09 -19.64
C ILE A 80 26.19 6.18 -18.65
N LYS A 81 24.90 6.47 -18.50
CA LYS A 81 24.35 7.38 -17.50
C LYS A 81 23.06 6.82 -16.92
N MET A 82 22.76 7.17 -15.68
CA MET A 82 21.42 6.99 -15.13
C MET A 82 20.41 7.73 -16.02
N GLY A 83 19.25 7.12 -16.28
CA GLY A 83 18.25 7.63 -17.21
C GLY A 83 18.50 7.30 -18.69
N ASP A 84 19.63 6.69 -19.05
CA ASP A 84 19.83 6.16 -20.41
C ASP A 84 18.78 5.06 -20.70
N PRO A 85 18.32 4.92 -21.96
CA PRO A 85 17.36 3.89 -22.33
C PRO A 85 18.01 2.50 -22.35
N LEU A 86 17.24 1.47 -22.01
CA LEU A 86 17.68 0.06 -22.04
C LEU A 86 18.31 -0.34 -23.39
N SER A 87 17.78 0.19 -24.51
CA SER A 87 18.29 -0.09 -25.85
C SER A 87 19.77 0.29 -26.03
N LYS A 88 20.25 1.31 -25.32
CA LYS A 88 21.67 1.69 -25.31
C LYS A 88 22.53 0.61 -24.64
N MET A 89 22.04 0.00 -23.56
CA MET A 89 22.76 -1.08 -22.86
C MET A 89 22.84 -2.33 -23.73
N ILE A 90 21.73 -2.73 -24.34
CA ILE A 90 21.66 -3.88 -25.24
C ILE A 90 22.61 -3.68 -26.43
N LYS A 91 22.66 -2.48 -27.01
CA LYS A 91 23.59 -2.17 -28.11
C LYS A 91 25.06 -2.28 -27.68
N LYS A 92 25.37 -1.93 -26.42
CA LYS A 92 26.75 -1.85 -25.92
C LYS A 92 27.28 -3.17 -25.39
N TYR A 93 26.48 -3.89 -24.62
CA TYR A 93 26.87 -5.12 -23.92
C TYR A 93 26.29 -6.39 -24.54
N GLY A 94 25.39 -6.27 -25.52
CA GLY A 94 24.78 -7.39 -26.20
C GLY A 94 23.60 -7.99 -25.45
N THR A 95 23.48 -9.32 -25.48
CA THR A 95 22.41 -10.04 -24.77
C THR A 95 22.82 -10.26 -23.31
N PRO A 96 21.95 -9.95 -22.33
CA PRO A 96 22.24 -10.21 -20.92
C PRO A 96 22.47 -11.71 -20.68
N THR A 97 23.36 -12.03 -19.75
CA THR A 97 23.60 -13.40 -19.26
C THR A 97 22.32 -13.98 -18.64
N PHE A 98 21.59 -13.16 -17.90
CA PHE A 98 20.24 -13.47 -17.43
C PHE A 98 19.47 -12.19 -17.10
N VAL A 99 18.16 -12.36 -16.96
CA VAL A 99 17.23 -11.30 -16.60
C VAL A 99 16.49 -11.75 -15.35
N TYR A 100 16.27 -10.84 -14.43
CA TYR A 100 15.59 -11.07 -13.16
C TYR A 100 14.52 -9.99 -12.95
N TYR A 101 13.33 -10.39 -12.50
CA TYR A 101 12.24 -9.47 -12.20
C TYR A 101 12.14 -9.27 -10.68
N LEU A 102 12.43 -8.05 -10.22
CA LEU A 102 12.24 -7.67 -8.83
C LEU A 102 10.96 -6.86 -8.70
N GLU A 103 10.09 -7.30 -7.81
CA GLU A 103 9.02 -6.47 -7.30
C GLU A 103 9.56 -5.62 -6.14
N GLU A 104 9.42 -4.30 -6.24
CA GLU A 104 9.81 -3.38 -5.18
C GLU A 104 8.62 -2.71 -4.51
N ASP A 105 8.81 -2.40 -3.22
CA ASP A 105 7.86 -1.63 -2.43
C ASP A 105 7.69 -0.23 -3.05
N TYR A 106 6.43 0.08 -3.38
CA TYR A 106 5.96 1.36 -3.87
C TYR A 106 6.54 2.55 -3.10
N LYS A 107 6.70 2.44 -1.77
CA LYS A 107 7.21 3.55 -0.94
C LYS A 107 8.58 4.07 -1.38
N ARG A 108 9.48 3.23 -1.92
CA ARG A 108 10.82 3.68 -2.36
C ARG A 108 10.77 4.57 -3.60
N TYR A 109 9.86 4.28 -4.52
CA TYR A 109 9.69 5.00 -5.77
C TYR A 109 8.74 6.19 -5.63
N TYR A 110 7.77 6.10 -4.72
CA TYR A 110 6.75 7.13 -4.48
C TYR A 110 7.33 8.50 -4.14
N TRP A 111 8.28 8.58 -3.19
CA TRP A 111 8.86 9.87 -2.78
C TRP A 111 9.73 10.52 -3.88
N ARG A 112 10.06 9.79 -4.95
CA ARG A 112 11.05 10.17 -5.96
C ARG A 112 10.47 10.40 -7.35
N TYR A 113 9.16 10.29 -7.50
CA TYR A 113 8.41 10.66 -8.69
C TYR A 113 7.28 11.62 -8.29
N PRO A 114 6.87 12.57 -9.15
CA PRO A 114 5.72 13.44 -8.89
C PRO A 114 4.46 12.62 -8.62
N SER A 115 3.60 13.11 -7.71
CA SER A 115 2.33 12.48 -7.29
C SER A 115 1.39 12.09 -8.44
N ASP A 116 1.59 12.71 -9.60
CA ASP A 116 0.68 12.62 -10.75
C ASP A 116 1.16 11.58 -11.77
N PHE A 117 2.33 10.98 -11.54
CA PHE A 117 2.97 10.06 -12.49
C PHE A 117 2.62 8.58 -12.22
N TYR A 118 2.15 8.24 -11.01
CA TYR A 118 1.88 6.85 -10.62
C TYR A 118 0.63 6.70 -9.76
N ASP A 119 -0.11 5.63 -10.05
CA ASP A 119 -1.20 5.12 -9.22
C ASP A 119 -0.57 4.38 -8.02
N TYR A 120 -1.03 4.64 -6.79
CA TYR A 120 -0.63 3.99 -5.52
C TYR A 120 -0.82 2.45 -5.48
N HIS A 121 -1.05 1.87 -6.65
CA HIS A 121 -1.63 0.57 -6.92
C HIS A 121 -0.90 -0.19 -8.02
N ASP A 122 0.08 0.43 -8.66
CA ASP A 122 0.91 -0.26 -9.64
C ASP A 122 2.06 -0.96 -8.91
N ILE A 123 2.10 -2.29 -9.06
CA ILE A 123 3.21 -3.12 -8.62
C ILE A 123 4.46 -2.64 -9.37
N PHE A 124 5.46 -2.13 -8.63
CA PHE A 124 6.68 -1.61 -9.24
C PHE A 124 7.59 -2.77 -9.59
N TYR A 125 7.68 -3.07 -10.89
CA TYR A 125 8.59 -4.09 -11.40
C TYR A 125 9.83 -3.42 -11.95
N ILE A 126 10.96 -3.73 -11.33
CA ILE A 126 12.29 -3.47 -11.90
C ILE A 126 12.73 -4.72 -12.60
N VAL A 127 13.08 -4.58 -13.87
CA VAL A 127 13.74 -5.63 -14.62
C VAL A 127 15.23 -5.42 -14.50
N HIS A 128 15.91 -6.37 -13.86
CA HIS A 128 17.35 -6.41 -13.74
C HIS A 128 17.97 -7.20 -14.89
N TYR A 129 18.87 -6.55 -15.61
CA TYR A 129 19.60 -7.14 -16.74
C TYR A 129 21.06 -7.35 -16.34
N HIS A 130 21.45 -8.61 -16.18
CA HIS A 130 22.77 -8.99 -15.70
C HIS A 130 23.70 -9.35 -16.86
N TYR A 131 24.90 -8.77 -16.84
CA TYR A 131 25.96 -8.97 -17.82
C TYR A 131 27.22 -9.42 -17.09
N LEU A 132 27.51 -10.72 -17.17
CA LEU A 132 28.78 -11.28 -16.71
C LEU A 132 29.82 -11.06 -17.81
N LEU A 133 30.64 -10.03 -17.64
CA LEU A 133 31.62 -9.60 -18.66
C LEU A 133 32.93 -10.38 -18.57
N SER A 134 33.28 -10.85 -17.37
CA SER A 134 34.39 -11.77 -17.08
C SER A 134 34.06 -12.55 -15.80
N PRO A 135 34.83 -13.61 -15.44
CA PRO A 135 34.58 -14.39 -14.23
C PRO A 135 34.58 -13.58 -12.93
N ASP A 136 35.21 -12.41 -12.96
CA ASP A 136 35.41 -11.46 -11.87
C ASP A 136 34.76 -10.11 -12.17
N LEU A 137 33.83 -10.00 -13.13
CA LEU A 137 33.11 -8.75 -13.39
C LEU A 137 31.66 -8.99 -13.81
N LEU A 138 30.75 -8.58 -12.93
CA LEU A 138 29.32 -8.53 -13.18
C LEU A 138 28.85 -7.07 -13.20
N ILE A 139 28.04 -6.74 -14.21
CA ILE A 139 27.30 -5.48 -14.28
C ILE A 139 25.81 -5.80 -14.38
N CYS A 140 24.98 -5.16 -13.56
CA CYS A 140 23.54 -5.31 -13.57
C CYS A 140 22.88 -3.93 -13.72
N PHE A 141 21.89 -3.84 -14.61
CA PHE A 141 21.08 -2.63 -14.81
C PHE A 141 19.64 -2.90 -14.39
N GLY A 142 19.10 -2.09 -13.47
CA GLY A 142 17.67 -2.11 -13.15
C GLY A 142 16.92 -1.06 -13.95
N VAL A 143 15.85 -1.53 -14.58
CA VAL A 143 15.00 -0.73 -15.46
C VAL A 143 13.54 -0.91 -15.04
N PRO A 144 12.87 0.16 -14.59
CA PRO A 144 11.44 0.12 -14.34
C PRO A 144 10.68 -0.20 -15.62
N LYS A 145 9.73 -1.13 -15.53
CA LYS A 145 8.91 -1.54 -16.69
C LYS A 145 8.14 -0.36 -17.31
N SER A 146 7.79 0.64 -16.52
CA SER A 146 7.04 1.83 -16.95
C SER A 146 7.86 2.84 -17.76
N ASP A 147 9.14 3.02 -17.43
CA ASP A 147 9.99 4.10 -17.96
C ASP A 147 11.01 3.59 -18.99
N ASN A 148 11.36 2.30 -18.95
CA ASN A 148 12.37 1.68 -19.83
C ASN A 148 13.74 2.41 -19.83
N ARG A 149 14.03 3.12 -18.74
CA ARG A 149 15.27 3.84 -18.46
C ARG A 149 15.97 3.25 -17.26
N ILE A 150 17.30 3.34 -17.25
CA ILE A 150 18.11 2.84 -16.15
C ILE A 150 17.88 3.70 -14.90
N THR A 151 17.43 3.08 -13.82
CA THR A 151 17.38 3.69 -12.49
C THR A 151 18.37 3.06 -11.52
N ASP A 152 18.80 1.82 -11.82
CA ASP A 152 19.67 1.07 -10.93
C ASP A 152 20.90 0.56 -11.69
N LEU A 153 22.02 0.49 -10.99
CA LEU A 153 23.28 -0.06 -11.49
C LEU A 153 23.98 -0.78 -10.36
N GLU A 154 24.38 -2.02 -10.58
CA GLU A 154 25.21 -2.79 -9.68
C GLU A 154 26.45 -3.27 -10.44
N ILE A 155 27.63 -2.99 -9.90
CA ILE A 155 28.92 -3.39 -10.45
C ILE A 155 29.62 -4.19 -9.36
N VAL A 156 29.99 -5.44 -9.67
CA VAL A 156 30.67 -6.34 -8.74
C VAL A 156 31.93 -6.86 -9.40
N ASN A 157 33.08 -6.73 -8.71
CA ASN A 157 34.36 -7.24 -9.20
C ASN A 157 35.06 -8.22 -8.23
N ASP A 158 34.29 -8.98 -7.46
CA ASP A 158 34.77 -10.07 -6.61
C ASP A 158 34.05 -11.38 -6.98
N GLN A 159 34.83 -12.43 -7.25
CA GLN A 159 34.32 -13.70 -7.73
C GLN A 159 33.40 -14.42 -6.73
N LYS A 160 33.66 -14.29 -5.41
CA LYS A 160 32.82 -14.91 -4.39
C LYS A 160 31.45 -14.24 -4.38
N ILE A 161 31.41 -12.92 -4.33
CA ILE A 161 30.16 -12.15 -4.34
C ILE A 161 29.39 -12.39 -5.64
N ILE A 162 30.06 -12.44 -6.79
CA ILE A 162 29.42 -12.80 -8.07
C ILE A 162 28.80 -14.19 -7.96
N SER A 163 29.49 -15.17 -7.39
CA SER A 163 28.95 -16.54 -7.26
C SER A 163 27.68 -16.57 -6.42
N GLU A 164 27.70 -15.93 -5.24
CA GLU A 164 26.52 -15.80 -4.36
C GLU A 164 25.34 -15.12 -5.07
N ILE A 165 25.60 -14.00 -5.75
CA ILE A 165 24.56 -13.28 -6.53
C ILE A 165 24.02 -14.16 -7.65
N MET A 166 24.91 -14.84 -8.38
CA MET A 166 24.52 -15.68 -9.50
C MET A 166 23.75 -16.91 -9.05
N GLU A 167 24.05 -17.49 -7.89
CA GLU A 167 23.33 -18.63 -7.30
C GLU A 167 21.95 -18.18 -6.83
N ALA A 168 21.91 -17.20 -5.92
CA ALA A 168 20.66 -16.66 -5.37
C ALA A 168 19.70 -16.14 -6.45
N ARG A 169 20.22 -15.53 -7.52
CA ARG A 169 19.40 -14.98 -8.61
C ARG A 169 19.17 -15.95 -9.78
N ARG A 170 19.95 -17.03 -9.95
CA ARG A 170 19.65 -18.11 -10.93
C ARG A 170 18.64 -19.11 -10.42
N ASP A 171 18.63 -19.42 -9.13
CA ASP A 171 17.60 -20.30 -8.55
C ASP A 171 16.20 -19.71 -8.75
N ILE A 172 16.11 -18.38 -8.83
CA ILE A 172 14.90 -17.67 -9.22
C ILE A 172 14.56 -17.91 -10.70
N LYS A 173 15.56 -17.93 -11.60
CA LYS A 173 15.40 -18.17 -13.06
C LYS A 173 14.91 -19.59 -13.41
N GLU A 174 15.25 -20.62 -12.63
CA GLU A 174 14.79 -21.99 -12.89
C GLU A 174 13.35 -22.24 -12.42
N TYR A 175 12.81 -21.39 -11.54
CA TYR A 175 11.38 -21.33 -11.19
C TYR A 175 10.54 -20.46 -12.16
N GLU A 176 11.18 -19.65 -13.00
CA GLU A 176 10.56 -18.62 -13.87
C GLU A 176 9.95 -19.15 -15.18
N LYS A 177 9.10 -20.18 -15.10
CA LYS A 177 7.84 -20.16 -15.88
C LYS A 177 6.68 -19.55 -15.08
N ALA A 178 6.87 -19.34 -13.78
CA ALA A 178 5.99 -18.54 -12.95
C ALA A 178 6.82 -17.41 -12.33
N MET A 179 6.38 -16.17 -12.58
CA MET A 179 6.89 -14.95 -11.94
C MET A 179 7.08 -15.18 -10.44
N TYR A 180 8.20 -14.70 -9.88
CA TYR A 180 8.45 -14.68 -8.44
C TYR A 180 7.33 -13.89 -7.75
N GLN A 181 6.39 -14.60 -7.13
CA GLN A 181 5.40 -14.06 -6.22
C GLN A 181 6.01 -14.11 -4.83
N PRO A 182 6.01 -13.01 -4.04
CA PRO A 182 6.32 -13.11 -2.62
C PRO A 182 5.43 -14.22 -2.03
N LYS A 183 6.02 -15.21 -1.35
CA LYS A 183 5.32 -16.39 -0.82
C LYS A 183 4.17 -16.07 0.15
N GLU A 184 4.04 -14.80 0.56
CA GLU A 184 3.11 -14.34 1.58
C GLU A 184 2.08 -13.32 1.06
N CYS A 185 1.91 -13.17 -0.28
CA CYS A 185 0.91 -12.28 -0.85
C CYS A 185 0.09 -12.93 -1.96
N LEU A 186 -1.21 -13.18 -1.70
CA LEU A 186 -2.16 -13.67 -2.70
C LEU A 186 -2.76 -12.49 -3.46
N ARG A 187 -2.70 -12.54 -4.79
CA ARG A 187 -3.13 -11.42 -5.64
C ARG A 187 -4.15 -11.82 -6.68
N PHE A 188 -5.21 -11.04 -6.72
CA PHE A 188 -6.20 -11.08 -7.77
C PHE A 188 -6.18 -9.72 -8.46
N VAL A 189 -5.69 -9.67 -9.71
CA VAL A 189 -5.40 -8.41 -10.42
C VAL A 189 -6.01 -8.46 -11.80
N LYS A 190 -6.86 -7.47 -12.13
CA LYS A 190 -7.48 -7.33 -13.47
C LYS A 190 -8.21 -8.60 -13.92
N GLN A 191 -8.84 -9.29 -12.98
CA GLN A 191 -9.60 -10.50 -13.23
C GLN A 191 -11.10 -10.21 -13.13
N ARG A 192 -11.87 -11.03 -13.83
CA ARG A 192 -13.32 -11.13 -13.67
C ARG A 192 -13.65 -12.49 -13.07
N ILE A 193 -14.34 -12.50 -11.93
CA ILE A 193 -14.71 -13.73 -11.21
C ILE A 193 -16.23 -13.74 -11.04
N GLU A 194 -16.87 -14.83 -11.47
CA GLU A 194 -18.32 -14.92 -11.43
C GLU A 194 -18.82 -16.26 -10.93
N ASN A 195 -19.95 -16.24 -10.20
CA ASN A 195 -20.69 -17.43 -9.78
C ASN A 195 -19.82 -18.41 -8.97
N ARG A 196 -19.02 -17.88 -8.05
CA ARG A 196 -18.10 -18.68 -7.21
C ARG A 196 -18.40 -18.53 -5.73
N LYS A 197 -18.25 -19.64 -5.01
CA LYS A 197 -18.00 -19.63 -3.57
C LYS A 197 -16.49 -19.65 -3.35
N ILE A 198 -15.97 -18.64 -2.69
CA ILE A 198 -14.55 -18.46 -2.36
C ILE A 198 -14.42 -18.66 -0.86
N THR A 199 -13.68 -19.69 -0.46
CA THR A 199 -13.64 -20.13 0.95
C THR A 199 -12.21 -20.45 1.38
N GLY A 200 -11.88 -20.18 2.64
CA GLY A 200 -10.66 -20.70 3.27
C GLY A 200 -9.37 -20.15 2.67
N ILE A 201 -9.37 -18.85 2.34
CA ILE A 201 -8.15 -18.19 1.90
C ILE A 201 -7.30 -17.89 3.14
N THR A 202 -6.13 -18.51 3.24
CA THR A 202 -5.15 -18.23 4.29
C THR A 202 -3.89 -17.66 3.66
N CYS A 203 -3.62 -16.37 3.87
CA CYS A 203 -2.42 -15.69 3.38
C CYS A 203 -2.17 -14.42 4.19
N ASN A 204 -0.92 -14.11 4.55
CA ASN A 204 -0.59 -12.93 5.35
C ASN A 204 -1.07 -11.64 4.67
N ASN A 205 -0.91 -11.53 3.35
CA ASN A 205 -1.34 -10.38 2.58
C ASN A 205 -2.26 -10.79 1.41
N ILE A 206 -3.41 -10.14 1.25
CA ILE A 206 -4.33 -10.38 0.13
C ILE A 206 -4.59 -9.09 -0.61
N ARG A 207 -4.45 -9.10 -1.94
CA ARG A 207 -4.71 -7.93 -2.79
C ARG A 207 -5.73 -8.22 -3.87
N PHE A 208 -6.79 -7.44 -3.88
CA PHE A 208 -7.80 -7.38 -4.93
C PHE A 208 -7.66 -6.05 -5.66
N ILE A 209 -7.12 -6.04 -6.88
CA ILE A 209 -6.78 -4.81 -7.61
C ILE A 209 -7.43 -4.78 -8.99
N LYS A 210 -8.21 -3.72 -9.27
CA LYS A 210 -8.82 -3.46 -10.58
C LYS A 210 -9.65 -4.65 -11.09
N MET A 211 -10.43 -5.26 -10.19
CA MET A 211 -11.16 -6.49 -10.49
C MET A 211 -12.66 -6.28 -10.64
N GLU A 212 -13.31 -7.24 -11.28
CA GLU A 212 -14.75 -7.37 -11.28
C GLU A 212 -15.15 -8.71 -10.66
N MET A 213 -16.08 -8.67 -9.70
CA MET A 213 -16.63 -9.87 -9.10
C MET A 213 -18.14 -9.83 -9.07
N GLU A 214 -18.79 -10.88 -9.54
CA GLU A 214 -20.24 -10.93 -9.68
C GLU A 214 -20.85 -12.25 -9.21
N ASN A 215 -21.95 -12.18 -8.44
CA ASN A 215 -22.67 -13.35 -7.94
C ASN A 215 -21.77 -14.31 -7.16
N CYS A 216 -20.97 -13.77 -6.25
CA CYS A 216 -20.01 -14.54 -5.47
C CYS A 216 -20.34 -14.53 -3.98
N TYR A 217 -19.82 -15.54 -3.29
CA TYR A 217 -19.87 -15.65 -1.84
C TYR A 217 -18.46 -15.83 -1.31
N ILE A 218 -18.03 -14.95 -0.41
CA ILE A 218 -16.67 -14.95 0.16
C ILE A 218 -16.78 -15.18 1.66
N GLU A 219 -16.19 -16.27 2.14
CA GLU A 219 -16.10 -16.57 3.57
C GLU A 219 -14.73 -17.09 3.99
N GLY A 220 -14.43 -16.96 5.28
CA GLY A 220 -13.27 -17.61 5.89
C GLY A 220 -11.93 -17.10 5.36
N ILE A 221 -11.83 -15.81 5.04
CA ILE A 221 -10.52 -15.17 4.83
C ILE A 221 -9.78 -15.08 6.16
N GLN A 222 -8.55 -15.58 6.17
CA GLN A 222 -7.58 -15.44 7.26
C GLN A 222 -6.34 -14.71 6.74
N THR A 223 -6.14 -13.48 7.18
CA THR A 223 -5.10 -12.58 6.67
C THR A 223 -4.72 -11.53 7.73
N GLU A 224 -3.52 -11.00 7.61
CA GLU A 224 -3.04 -9.87 8.44
C GLU A 224 -3.21 -8.54 7.70
N ASP A 225 -3.27 -8.55 6.37
CA ASP A 225 -3.42 -7.35 5.55
C ASP A 225 -4.23 -7.65 4.29
N ILE A 226 -5.32 -6.90 4.10
CA ILE A 226 -6.12 -6.95 2.88
C ILE A 226 -6.21 -5.59 2.24
N LYS A 227 -5.90 -5.53 0.95
CA LYS A 227 -6.09 -4.35 0.12
C LYS A 227 -7.07 -4.62 -1.01
N ILE A 228 -8.14 -3.85 -1.07
CA ILE A 228 -9.16 -3.89 -2.11
C ILE A 228 -9.17 -2.54 -2.81
N HIS A 229 -8.79 -2.49 -4.07
CA HIS A 229 -8.62 -1.22 -4.77
C HIS A 229 -9.16 -1.22 -6.20
N LYS A 230 -9.94 -0.19 -6.55
CA LYS A 230 -10.56 -0.02 -7.88
C LYS A 230 -11.33 -1.26 -8.34
N CYS A 231 -11.93 -1.97 -7.40
CA CYS A 231 -12.70 -3.16 -7.66
C CYS A 231 -14.19 -2.84 -7.80
N LEU A 232 -14.88 -3.70 -8.53
CA LEU A 232 -16.32 -3.65 -8.76
C LEU A 232 -16.94 -4.97 -8.33
N PHE A 233 -17.77 -4.91 -7.31
CA PHE A 233 -18.49 -6.05 -6.76
C PHE A 233 -19.98 -5.90 -7.05
N ARG A 234 -20.60 -6.94 -7.63
CA ARG A 234 -22.04 -7.02 -7.90
C ARG A 234 -22.63 -8.28 -7.30
N ASN A 235 -23.67 -8.16 -6.48
CA ASN A 235 -24.33 -9.32 -5.86
C ASN A 235 -23.32 -10.22 -5.12
N VAL A 236 -22.40 -9.62 -4.35
CA VAL A 236 -21.38 -10.36 -3.59
C VAL A 236 -21.74 -10.36 -2.11
N ILE A 237 -21.64 -11.52 -1.48
CA ILE A 237 -21.81 -11.69 -0.03
C ILE A 237 -20.43 -11.85 0.60
N PHE A 238 -20.12 -10.99 1.56
CA PHE A 238 -18.91 -11.05 2.40
C PHE A 238 -19.30 -11.52 3.80
N ASP A 239 -18.74 -12.66 4.20
CA ASP A 239 -19.02 -13.33 5.47
C ASP A 239 -17.72 -13.82 6.10
N ASN A 240 -16.88 -12.88 6.53
CA ASN A 240 -15.54 -13.14 7.04
C ASN A 240 -15.38 -12.75 8.51
N HIS A 241 -14.39 -13.37 9.13
CA HIS A 241 -14.00 -13.07 10.51
C HIS A 241 -12.52 -12.70 10.51
N PHE A 242 -12.25 -11.39 10.59
CA PHE A 242 -10.92 -10.84 10.70
C PHE A 242 -10.57 -10.67 12.18
N LYS A 243 -9.50 -11.33 12.64
CA LYS A 243 -9.08 -11.30 14.05
C LYS A 243 -8.18 -10.11 14.36
N ILE A 244 -7.14 -9.96 13.56
CA ILE A 244 -6.18 -8.86 13.66
C ILE A 244 -5.63 -8.57 12.27
N GLY A 245 -5.40 -7.30 11.97
CA GLY A 245 -4.90 -6.90 10.67
C GLY A 245 -5.29 -5.50 10.21
N CYS A 246 -4.86 -5.18 9.00
CA CYS A 246 -5.19 -3.96 8.29
C CYS A 246 -6.10 -4.25 7.10
N ILE A 247 -7.18 -3.50 6.97
CA ILE A 247 -8.16 -3.63 5.89
C ILE A 247 -8.25 -2.29 5.18
N SER A 248 -7.69 -2.20 3.97
CA SER A 248 -7.80 -1.01 3.12
C SER A 248 -8.74 -1.29 1.95
N ILE A 249 -9.82 -0.51 1.85
CA ILE A 249 -10.78 -0.55 0.74
C ILE A 249 -10.87 0.84 0.13
N GLU A 250 -10.42 0.97 -1.12
CA GLU A 250 -10.25 2.26 -1.76
C GLU A 250 -10.81 2.29 -3.19
N GLN A 251 -11.58 3.34 -3.51
CA GLN A 251 -12.06 3.61 -4.86
C GLN A 251 -12.85 2.44 -5.48
N CYS A 252 -13.55 1.67 -4.65
CA CYS A 252 -14.32 0.52 -5.06
C CYS A 252 -15.80 0.85 -5.25
N GLN A 253 -16.48 -0.01 -6.01
CA GLN A 253 -17.92 0.03 -6.18
C GLN A 253 -18.54 -1.28 -5.72
N PHE A 254 -19.53 -1.19 -4.84
CA PHE A 254 -20.29 -2.31 -4.32
C PHE A 254 -21.76 -2.09 -4.67
N ILE A 255 -22.34 -3.02 -5.42
CA ILE A 255 -23.70 -2.92 -5.94
C ILE A 255 -24.46 -4.19 -5.56
N ASN A 256 -25.55 -4.03 -4.79
CA ASN A 256 -26.34 -5.15 -4.27
C ASN A 256 -25.50 -6.14 -3.44
N CYS A 257 -24.50 -5.66 -2.71
CA CYS A 257 -23.65 -6.52 -1.89
C CYS A 257 -24.19 -6.65 -0.46
N VAL A 258 -23.81 -7.73 0.22
CA VAL A 258 -24.15 -7.99 1.61
C VAL A 258 -22.86 -8.18 2.42
N PHE A 259 -22.78 -7.54 3.57
CA PHE A 259 -21.64 -7.61 4.48
C PHE A 259 -22.10 -8.13 5.85
N HIS A 260 -21.48 -9.23 6.27
CA HIS A 260 -21.64 -9.87 7.58
C HIS A 260 -20.32 -9.94 8.36
N ASP A 261 -19.31 -9.19 7.92
CA ASP A 261 -17.95 -9.33 8.43
C ASP A 261 -17.83 -8.90 9.91
N THR A 262 -16.99 -9.64 10.64
CA THR A 262 -16.56 -9.30 12.00
C THR A 262 -15.09 -8.90 11.98
N PHE A 263 -14.75 -7.83 12.70
CA PHE A 263 -13.47 -7.14 12.58
C PHE A 263 -12.65 -7.07 13.87
N GLU A 264 -13.05 -7.71 14.97
CA GLU A 264 -12.32 -7.76 16.26
C GLU A 264 -11.46 -6.51 16.53
N GLU A 265 -10.12 -6.61 16.50
CA GLU A 265 -9.16 -5.52 16.78
C GLU A 265 -8.48 -4.99 15.50
N ASN A 266 -9.18 -4.98 14.36
CA ASN A 266 -8.59 -4.58 13.07
C ASN A 266 -8.55 -3.07 12.90
N SER A 267 -7.60 -2.61 12.08
CA SER A 267 -7.61 -1.25 11.52
C SER A 267 -8.24 -1.28 10.14
N ILE A 268 -9.34 -0.54 9.96
CA ILE A 268 -10.08 -0.46 8.70
C ILE A 268 -10.01 0.94 8.12
N GLN A 269 -9.64 1.03 6.85
CA GLN A 269 -9.65 2.23 6.06
C GLN A 269 -10.59 2.07 4.86
N LEU A 270 -11.61 2.92 4.79
CA LEU A 270 -12.60 2.99 3.72
C LEU A 270 -12.52 4.34 3.04
N ASP A 271 -11.92 4.43 1.85
CA ASP A 271 -11.74 5.71 1.16
C ASP A 271 -12.36 5.77 -0.23
N ASN A 272 -13.17 6.79 -0.47
CA ASN A 272 -13.73 7.12 -1.79
C ASN A 272 -14.50 5.96 -2.45
N ASN A 273 -15.22 5.16 -1.65
CA ASN A 273 -16.01 4.04 -2.17
C ASN A 273 -17.45 4.43 -2.49
N LEU A 274 -18.09 3.65 -3.37
CA LEU A 274 -19.51 3.75 -3.69
C LEU A 274 -20.22 2.46 -3.29
N PHE A 275 -21.21 2.57 -2.42
CA PHE A 275 -22.11 1.50 -2.02
C PHE A 275 -23.53 1.82 -2.51
N ARG A 276 -24.13 0.90 -3.25
CA ARG A 276 -25.49 1.05 -3.78
C ARG A 276 -26.29 -0.22 -3.55
N ASN A 277 -27.47 -0.08 -2.93
CA ASN A 277 -28.36 -1.19 -2.60
C ASN A 277 -27.68 -2.25 -1.70
N CYS A 278 -26.77 -1.85 -0.83
CA CYS A 278 -26.02 -2.78 0.00
C CYS A 278 -26.70 -3.01 1.36
N LEU A 279 -26.49 -4.20 1.92
CA LEU A 279 -26.88 -4.54 3.28
C LEU A 279 -25.63 -4.73 4.13
N PHE A 280 -25.54 -4.00 5.24
CA PHE A 280 -24.56 -4.19 6.30
C PHE A 280 -25.31 -4.75 7.51
N GLU A 281 -25.05 -6.00 7.87
CA GLU A 281 -25.81 -6.69 8.92
C GLU A 281 -24.89 -7.51 9.82
N ARG A 282 -25.07 -7.38 11.14
CA ARG A 282 -24.32 -8.14 12.17
C ARG A 282 -22.81 -7.86 12.17
N ILE A 283 -22.43 -6.64 11.80
CA ILE A 283 -21.04 -6.19 11.83
C ILE A 283 -20.63 -5.89 13.27
N ARG A 284 -19.45 -6.38 13.66
CA ARG A 284 -18.90 -6.21 15.00
C ARG A 284 -17.43 -5.79 14.98
N MET A 285 -17.06 -4.87 15.86
CA MET A 285 -15.68 -4.53 16.18
C MET A 285 -15.52 -4.31 17.69
N GLU A 286 -14.38 -4.76 18.23
CA GLU A 286 -14.02 -4.72 19.65
C GLU A 286 -13.09 -3.53 19.96
N GLU A 287 -12.94 -3.17 21.24
CA GLU A 287 -12.47 -1.86 21.75
C GLU A 287 -11.17 -1.29 21.16
N GLU A 288 -10.25 -2.15 20.70
CA GLU A 288 -8.95 -1.75 20.16
C GLU A 288 -8.96 -1.56 18.63
N GLY A 289 -10.08 -1.83 17.96
CA GLY A 289 -10.20 -1.64 16.52
C GLY A 289 -10.33 -0.16 16.11
N ILE A 290 -9.99 0.15 14.86
CA ILE A 290 -9.98 1.52 14.32
C ILE A 290 -10.78 1.59 13.01
N LEU A 291 -11.75 2.51 12.90
CA LEU A 291 -12.40 2.86 11.63
C LEU A 291 -11.93 4.20 11.11
N ASN A 292 -11.40 4.25 9.89
CA ASN A 292 -11.27 5.50 9.17
C ASN A 292 -12.09 5.40 7.89
N ALA A 293 -13.21 6.11 7.83
CA ALA A 293 -14.11 6.13 6.68
C ALA A 293 -14.18 7.54 6.10
N ASN A 294 -13.55 7.75 4.93
CA ASN A 294 -13.45 9.06 4.31
C ASN A 294 -14.09 9.10 2.92
N LYS A 295 -14.93 10.12 2.67
CA LYS A 295 -15.49 10.43 1.33
C LYS A 295 -16.25 9.27 0.68
N ASN A 296 -16.90 8.43 1.49
CA ASN A 296 -17.69 7.32 0.97
C ASN A 296 -19.08 7.79 0.56
N ARG A 297 -19.70 7.08 -0.39
CA ARG A 297 -21.05 7.35 -0.88
C ARG A 297 -21.92 6.12 -0.72
N PHE A 298 -22.98 6.26 0.06
CA PHE A 298 -23.96 5.20 0.31
C PHE A 298 -25.31 5.63 -0.25
N SER A 299 -25.97 4.74 -0.98
CA SER A 299 -27.29 5.00 -1.56
C SER A 299 -28.16 3.76 -1.52
N HIS A 300 -29.39 3.86 -1.01
CA HIS A 300 -30.27 2.68 -0.88
C HIS A 300 -29.67 1.59 0.00
N CYS A 301 -28.85 1.96 0.98
CA CYS A 301 -28.20 1.00 1.87
C CYS A 301 -29.00 0.81 3.16
N ILE A 302 -28.92 -0.40 3.72
CA ILE A 302 -29.48 -0.76 5.01
C ILE A 302 -28.32 -1.12 5.93
N PHE A 303 -28.31 -0.53 7.12
CA PHE A 303 -27.38 -0.83 8.20
C PHE A 303 -28.20 -1.37 9.36
N LYS A 304 -27.95 -2.62 9.78
CA LYS A 304 -28.66 -3.20 10.92
C LYS A 304 -27.81 -4.08 11.81
N GLU A 305 -28.10 -4.07 13.09
CA GLU A 305 -27.41 -4.92 14.09
C GLU A 305 -25.89 -4.70 14.06
N ILE A 306 -25.46 -3.43 14.04
CA ILE A 306 -24.05 -3.06 14.01
C ILE A 306 -23.61 -2.67 15.41
N ARG A 307 -22.51 -3.26 15.88
CA ARG A 307 -21.86 -2.83 17.12
C ARG A 307 -20.40 -2.51 16.83
N TRP A 308 -20.06 -1.26 16.99
CA TRP A 308 -18.72 -0.77 16.74
C TRP A 308 -18.20 -0.11 18.00
N ASN A 309 -17.24 -0.75 18.64
CA ASN A 309 -16.59 -0.28 19.86
C ASN A 309 -15.13 -0.06 19.52
N GLY A 310 -14.68 1.18 19.29
CA GLY A 310 -13.29 1.44 18.95
C GLY A 310 -13.05 2.87 18.48
N GLU A 311 -11.83 3.15 18.04
CA GLU A 311 -11.41 4.50 17.68
C GLU A 311 -11.69 4.83 16.21
N GLY A 312 -11.52 6.11 15.86
CA GLY A 312 -11.43 6.54 14.47
C GLY A 312 -12.49 7.56 14.02
N VAL A 313 -12.53 7.79 12.72
CA VAL A 313 -13.15 8.96 12.10
C VAL A 313 -14.08 8.55 10.96
N PHE A 314 -15.32 9.04 11.02
CA PHE A 314 -16.27 8.98 9.91
C PHE A 314 -16.45 10.37 9.30
N CYS A 315 -15.79 10.63 8.17
CA CYS A 315 -15.64 11.98 7.63
C CYS A 315 -16.04 12.11 6.16
N GLY A 316 -16.62 13.26 5.80
CA GLY A 316 -16.80 13.70 4.42
C GLY A 316 -17.71 12.81 3.56
N SER A 317 -18.49 11.93 4.19
CA SER A 317 -19.26 10.89 3.53
C SER A 317 -20.70 11.34 3.23
N LYS A 318 -21.31 10.75 2.22
CA LYS A 318 -22.70 11.02 1.82
C LYS A 318 -23.54 9.77 1.92
N ILE A 319 -24.57 9.81 2.76
CA ILE A 319 -25.53 8.72 2.92
C ILE A 319 -26.90 9.21 2.46
N LYS A 320 -27.52 8.49 1.52
CA LYS A 320 -28.84 8.84 1.01
C LYS A 320 -29.79 7.66 0.88
N GLU A 321 -31.07 7.91 1.11
CA GLU A 321 -32.18 6.98 0.82
C GLU A 321 -31.95 5.63 1.51
N GLY A 322 -31.95 5.54 2.84
CA GLY A 322 -31.54 4.32 3.55
C GLY A 322 -32.20 4.10 4.91
N ARG A 323 -31.80 3.02 5.60
CA ARG A 323 -32.26 2.70 6.96
C ARG A 323 -31.10 2.31 7.85
N MET A 324 -31.15 2.76 9.10
CA MET A 324 -30.22 2.42 10.18
C MET A 324 -31.04 1.88 11.36
N GLU A 325 -30.74 0.67 11.81
CA GLU A 325 -31.55 -0.02 12.83
C GLU A 325 -30.67 -0.80 13.82
N HIS A 326 -30.85 -0.61 15.13
CA HIS A 326 -30.06 -1.32 16.15
C HIS A 326 -28.55 -1.15 15.95
N ILE A 327 -28.08 0.09 16.02
CA ILE A 327 -26.67 0.44 15.84
C ILE A 327 -26.12 1.01 17.14
N PHE A 328 -24.97 0.52 17.57
CA PHE A 328 -24.11 1.16 18.55
C PHE A 328 -22.80 1.54 17.88
N TYR A 329 -22.43 2.82 17.93
CA TYR A 329 -21.19 3.32 17.35
C TYR A 329 -20.45 4.22 18.33
N LYS A 330 -19.37 3.69 18.90
CA LYS A 330 -18.37 4.46 19.62
C LYS A 330 -17.26 4.83 18.65
N THR A 331 -16.90 6.12 18.60
CA THR A 331 -15.88 6.65 17.67
C THR A 331 -15.28 7.93 18.20
N ASP A 332 -14.18 8.38 17.59
CA ASP A 332 -13.59 9.67 17.94
C ASP A 332 -14.36 10.82 17.28
N ASP A 333 -14.51 10.80 15.94
CA ASP A 333 -15.05 11.91 15.16
C ASP A 333 -16.11 11.47 14.15
N ILE A 334 -17.17 12.27 14.02
CA ILE A 334 -18.13 12.18 12.91
C ILE A 334 -18.28 13.58 12.33
N SER A 335 -17.64 13.84 11.19
CA SER A 335 -17.53 15.20 10.66
C SER A 335 -17.78 15.38 9.16
N TYR A 336 -18.30 16.54 8.77
CA TYR A 336 -18.47 16.92 7.35
C TYR A 336 -19.34 15.94 6.52
N ASN A 337 -20.25 15.22 7.16
CA ASN A 337 -21.09 14.24 6.46
C ASN A 337 -22.43 14.83 6.02
N HIS A 338 -23.03 14.20 5.01
CA HIS A 338 -24.37 14.55 4.53
C HIS A 338 -25.27 13.32 4.56
N PHE A 339 -26.31 13.39 5.37
CA PHE A 339 -27.36 12.38 5.52
C PHE A 339 -28.64 12.90 4.88
N SER A 340 -29.29 12.09 4.03
CA SER A 340 -30.53 12.51 3.37
C SER A 340 -31.54 11.37 3.19
N ASN A 341 -32.81 11.60 3.53
CA ASN A 341 -33.89 10.59 3.37
C ASN A 341 -33.55 9.26 4.07
N ILE A 342 -33.27 9.30 5.37
CA ILE A 342 -32.88 8.13 6.17
C ILE A 342 -33.85 7.96 7.34
N GLN A 343 -34.23 6.71 7.60
CA GLN A 343 -34.88 6.31 8.85
C GLN A 343 -33.82 5.77 9.82
N MET A 344 -33.72 6.35 11.01
CA MET A 344 -32.84 5.90 12.08
C MET A 344 -33.67 5.40 13.26
N GLU A 345 -33.44 4.15 13.66
CA GLU A 345 -34.21 3.47 14.68
C GLU A 345 -33.29 2.71 15.65
N HIS A 346 -33.40 2.96 16.96
CA HIS A 346 -32.53 2.32 17.95
C HIS A 346 -31.03 2.51 17.64
N VAL A 347 -30.61 3.77 17.50
CA VAL A 347 -29.22 4.13 17.18
C VAL A 347 -28.59 4.86 18.36
N GLU A 348 -27.42 4.42 18.80
CA GLU A 348 -26.63 5.04 19.86
C GLU A 348 -25.23 5.38 19.34
N VAL A 349 -24.83 6.63 19.53
CA VAL A 349 -23.49 7.14 19.18
C VAL A 349 -22.82 7.67 20.42
N GLU A 350 -21.57 7.26 20.68
CA GLU A 350 -20.75 7.72 21.80
C GLU A 350 -19.43 8.31 21.32
N LEU A 351 -19.14 9.54 21.75
CA LEU A 351 -17.95 10.32 21.41
C LEU A 351 -17.20 10.63 22.72
N GLU A 352 -16.03 10.01 22.93
CA GLU A 352 -15.38 9.97 24.26
C GLU A 352 -14.21 10.92 24.45
N LYS A 353 -13.64 11.51 23.39
CA LYS A 353 -12.42 12.32 23.48
C LYS A 353 -12.74 13.83 23.48
N GLU A 354 -12.06 14.58 24.35
CA GLU A 354 -12.16 16.04 24.36
C GLU A 354 -11.69 16.64 23.03
N GLY A 355 -12.45 17.62 22.53
CA GLY A 355 -12.16 18.29 21.25
C GLY A 355 -12.57 17.50 20.01
N ILE A 356 -13.30 16.39 20.17
CA ILE A 356 -13.81 15.55 19.08
C ILE A 356 -15.31 15.34 19.28
N GLY A 357 -16.09 15.27 18.19
CA GLY A 357 -17.53 15.41 18.26
C GLY A 357 -18.30 15.10 16.98
N LEU A 358 -19.57 15.49 16.98
CA LEU A 358 -20.43 15.51 15.80
C LEU A 358 -20.35 16.91 15.17
N PHE A 359 -19.49 17.09 14.17
CA PHE A 359 -19.13 18.42 13.63
C PHE A 359 -19.48 18.63 12.15
N ASP A 360 -19.98 19.80 11.79
CA ASP A 360 -20.20 20.19 10.38
C ASP A 360 -21.05 19.18 9.57
N ASN A 361 -21.97 18.47 10.24
CA ASN A 361 -22.81 17.48 9.58
C ASN A 361 -24.13 18.10 9.09
N GLN A 362 -24.65 17.58 7.98
CA GLN A 362 -25.95 17.96 7.45
C GLN A 362 -26.91 16.77 7.44
N PHE A 363 -28.03 16.90 8.15
CA PHE A 363 -29.12 15.95 8.18
C PHE A 363 -30.34 16.54 7.46
N ASN A 364 -30.75 15.94 6.35
CA ASN A 364 -31.88 16.39 5.54
C ASN A 364 -32.96 15.32 5.48
N THR A 365 -34.19 15.62 5.90
CA THR A 365 -35.32 14.68 5.81
C THR A 365 -35.02 13.35 6.50
N ILE A 366 -34.70 13.42 7.80
CA ILE A 366 -34.38 12.26 8.63
C ILE A 366 -35.51 12.03 9.64
N THR A 367 -35.87 10.76 9.85
CA THR A 367 -36.79 10.36 10.94
C THR A 367 -35.99 9.65 12.02
N PHE A 368 -36.03 10.18 13.25
CA PHE A 368 -35.35 9.60 14.40
C PHE A 368 -36.34 8.89 15.32
N HIS A 369 -36.10 7.61 15.61
CA HIS A 369 -36.85 6.83 16.59
C HIS A 369 -35.90 6.18 17.59
N ASN A 370 -35.92 6.63 18.84
CA ASN A 370 -35.02 6.13 19.90
C ASN A 370 -33.54 6.22 19.48
N VAL A 371 -33.09 7.44 19.20
CA VAL A 371 -31.71 7.75 18.81
C VAL A 371 -31.05 8.59 19.90
N THR A 372 -29.86 8.18 20.33
CA THR A 372 -29.07 8.88 21.34
C THR A 372 -27.69 9.22 20.79
N VAL A 373 -27.25 10.46 20.99
CA VAL A 373 -25.87 10.91 20.72
C VAL A 373 -25.29 11.42 22.02
N LYS A 374 -24.17 10.84 22.47
CA LYS A 374 -23.42 11.24 23.67
C LYS A 374 -22.11 11.89 23.25
N GLY A 375 -21.91 13.14 23.66
CA GLY A 375 -20.74 13.94 23.32
C GLY A 375 -21.08 15.26 22.64
N PRO A 376 -20.05 16.07 22.31
CA PRO A 376 -20.25 17.42 21.79
C PRO A 376 -20.82 17.40 20.37
N VAL A 377 -21.74 18.33 20.11
CA VAL A 377 -22.37 18.55 18.81
C VAL A 377 -22.24 20.01 18.44
N GLU A 378 -21.50 20.31 17.38
CA GLU A 378 -21.25 21.68 16.91
C GLU A 378 -21.45 21.75 15.39
N ASP A 379 -21.93 22.90 14.90
CA ASP A 379 -22.15 23.19 13.47
C ASP A 379 -22.90 22.10 12.68
N THR A 380 -23.71 21.31 13.38
CA THR A 380 -24.54 20.25 12.81
C THR A 380 -25.95 20.77 12.55
N HIS A 381 -26.44 20.57 11.32
CA HIS A 381 -27.70 21.13 10.85
C HIS A 381 -28.74 20.06 10.54
N PHE A 382 -29.97 20.30 11.01
CA PHE A 382 -31.14 19.45 10.73
C PHE A 382 -32.14 20.25 9.89
N VAL A 383 -32.45 19.74 8.69
CA VAL A 383 -33.39 20.36 7.74
C VAL A 383 -34.51 19.36 7.46
N ASP A 384 -35.76 19.77 7.67
CA ASP A 384 -36.97 18.94 7.46
C ASP A 384 -36.92 17.57 8.17
N CYS A 385 -36.30 17.50 9.35
CA CYS A 385 -36.17 16.27 10.13
C CYS A 385 -37.25 16.16 11.23
N ASP A 386 -37.68 14.93 11.53
CA ASP A 386 -38.45 14.62 12.74
C ASP A 386 -37.49 14.21 13.87
N THR A 387 -37.15 15.19 14.71
CA THR A 387 -36.20 15.03 15.81
C THR A 387 -36.85 14.57 17.12
N THR A 388 -38.14 14.22 17.14
CA THR A 388 -38.86 13.86 18.38
C THR A 388 -38.28 12.63 19.09
N GLY A 389 -37.68 11.71 18.35
CA GLY A 389 -36.98 10.54 18.88
C GLY A 389 -35.46 10.70 19.04
N LEU A 390 -34.92 11.92 18.95
CA LEU A 390 -33.48 12.20 19.08
C LEU A 390 -33.14 12.83 20.44
N LEU A 391 -32.17 12.24 21.14
CA LEU A 391 -31.66 12.71 22.43
C LEU A 391 -30.16 13.03 22.34
N PHE A 392 -29.78 14.22 22.82
CA PHE A 392 -28.38 14.60 23.00
C PHE A 392 -28.01 14.57 24.48
N LEU A 393 -26.91 13.88 24.82
CA LEU A 393 -26.35 13.85 26.16
C LEU A 393 -24.98 14.50 26.14
N ASP A 394 -24.85 15.60 26.88
CA ASP A 394 -23.60 16.35 26.98
C ASP A 394 -22.64 15.58 27.92
N CYS A 395 -21.44 15.24 27.44
CA CYS A 395 -20.39 14.63 28.27
C CYS A 395 -19.72 15.70 29.13
N LYS A 396 -20.45 16.27 30.10
CA LYS A 396 -19.86 17.13 31.14
C LYS A 396 -19.60 16.30 32.39
N ASN A 397 -18.33 16.01 32.63
CA ASN A 397 -17.81 15.76 33.98
C ASN A 397 -16.80 16.85 34.34
#